data_AF-A0A4R6LE35-F1
#
_entry.id   AF-A0A4R6LE35-F1
#
_cell.length_a   1.000
_cell.length_b   1.000
_cell.length_c   1.000
_cell.angle_alpha   90.00
_cell.angle_beta   90.00
_cell.angle_gamma   90.00
#
_symmetry.space_group_name_H-M   'P 1'
#
loop_
_entity.id
_entity.type
_entity.pdbx_description
1 polymer ?
#
loop_
_entity_poly.entity_id
_entity_poly.type
_entity_poly.pdbx_seq_one_letter_code
_entity_poly.pdbx_strand_id
1 'polypeptide(L)'
;MKKKQSITTIFRLFTQGIEFLKSLRDTAIWLNSKKSRSHRFNDVLLLVITMYSTNAYPCVSCNDEVQEGISHSLDLTQYLLFAAFIGLSIVIYLLSYLCLSSYQTKMGQFYLEKMPDMRLCFAAMVLGISLGGFIDGIVMHQILQWHEMLSNIIPTDTMLNKSINMFWDGIFHLFTLFSTFFGIYLMWRIMARRESNKSGYLMTGGMVFGWGTFNLIEGIINHHILHLHNVRELSPDKNLWNYGFLLFGLLLLFLGSLVIKKGITKPATL
;
A
#
# COMPACT_ATOMS: atom_id res chain seq x y z
N MET A 1 8.62 15.72 51.30
CA MET A 1 7.21 15.78 50.83
C MET A 1 7.05 15.37 49.35
N LYS A 2 7.39 14.13 48.95
CA LYS A 2 7.15 13.61 47.57
C LYS A 2 6.93 12.07 47.54
N LYS A 3 6.09 11.53 48.44
CA LYS A 3 5.78 10.08 48.42
C LYS A 3 4.29 9.72 48.56
N LYS A 4 3.40 10.70 48.76
CA LYS A 4 1.95 10.46 48.89
C LYS A 4 1.14 10.60 47.59
N GLN A 5 1.73 11.10 46.51
CA GLN A 5 1.01 11.42 45.26
C GLN A 5 0.96 10.25 44.25
N SER A 6 1.72 9.18 44.47
CA SER A 6 1.78 8.01 43.57
C SER A 6 0.61 7.04 43.77
N ILE A 7 0.16 6.84 45.01
CA ILE A 7 -0.88 5.85 45.35
C ILE A 7 -2.26 6.28 44.80
N THR A 8 -2.57 7.58 44.83
CA THR A 8 -3.86 8.11 44.32
C THR A 8 -3.98 7.99 42.80
N THR A 9 -2.86 8.02 42.08
CA THR A 9 -2.81 7.86 40.61
C THR A 9 -2.99 6.39 40.21
N ILE A 10 -2.37 5.47 40.96
CA ILE A 10 -2.55 4.03 40.77
C ILE A 10 -3.99 3.61 41.06
N PHE A 11 -4.61 4.14 42.12
CA PHE A 11 -6.02 3.88 42.42
C PHE A 11 -6.97 4.39 41.32
N ARG A 12 -6.67 5.56 40.71
CA ARG A 12 -7.44 6.09 39.57
C ARG A 12 -7.30 5.24 38.30
N LEU A 13 -6.12 4.72 38.01
CA LEU A 13 -5.91 3.80 36.87
C LEU A 13 -6.61 2.46 37.09
N PHE A 14 -6.63 1.97 38.33
CA PHE A 14 -7.32 0.73 38.69
C PHE A 14 -8.84 0.88 38.60
N THR A 15 -9.42 1.99 39.06
CA THR A 15 -10.87 2.24 38.91
C THR A 15 -11.28 2.48 37.46
N GLN A 16 -10.46 3.16 36.65
CA GLN A 16 -10.68 3.28 35.20
C GLN A 16 -10.61 1.93 34.48
N GLY A 17 -9.71 1.04 34.90
CA GLY A 17 -9.63 -0.32 34.39
C GLY A 17 -10.88 -1.15 34.70
N ILE A 18 -11.44 -1.03 35.92
CA ILE A 18 -12.68 -1.72 36.31
C ILE A 18 -13.88 -1.21 35.51
N GLU A 19 -13.99 0.10 35.27
CA GLU A 19 -15.07 0.67 34.45
C GLU A 19 -14.94 0.27 32.97
N PHE A 20 -13.72 0.15 32.44
CA PHE A 20 -13.47 -0.40 31.10
C PHE A 20 -13.88 -1.88 31.01
N LEU A 21 -13.57 -2.68 32.02
CA LEU A 21 -13.98 -4.10 32.08
C LEU A 21 -15.51 -4.26 32.22
N LYS A 22 -16.19 -3.37 32.95
CA LYS A 22 -17.66 -3.32 32.96
C LYS A 22 -18.23 -2.95 31.59
N SER A 23 -17.65 -1.96 30.91
CA SER A 23 -18.06 -1.58 29.55
C SER A 23 -17.90 -2.73 28.55
N LEU A 24 -16.80 -3.51 28.64
CA LEU A 24 -16.61 -4.71 27.83
C LEU A 24 -17.61 -5.81 28.17
N ARG A 25 -17.88 -6.05 29.46
CA ARG A 25 -18.91 -7.01 29.91
C ARG A 25 -20.29 -6.62 29.42
N ASP A 26 -20.67 -5.36 29.52
CA ASP A 26 -21.98 -4.87 29.11
C ASP A 26 -22.11 -4.84 27.58
N THR A 27 -21.02 -4.61 26.86
CA THR A 27 -20.94 -4.78 25.38
C THR A 27 -21.08 -6.25 24.99
N ALA A 28 -20.46 -7.18 25.74
CA ALA A 28 -20.61 -8.62 25.51
C ALA A 28 -22.04 -9.11 25.82
N ILE A 29 -22.67 -8.59 26.88
CA ILE A 29 -24.08 -8.87 27.22
C ILE A 29 -25.01 -8.28 26.14
N TRP A 30 -24.72 -7.08 25.62
CA TRP A 30 -25.46 -6.46 24.52
C TRP A 30 -25.32 -7.24 23.19
N LEU A 31 -24.11 -7.73 22.88
CA LEU A 31 -23.87 -8.60 21.73
C LEU A 31 -24.61 -9.93 21.86
N ASN A 32 -24.64 -10.50 23.07
CA ASN A 32 -25.35 -11.74 23.36
C ASN A 32 -26.89 -11.54 23.44
N SER A 33 -27.37 -10.33 23.77
CA SER A 33 -28.81 -10.00 23.78
C SER A 33 -29.37 -9.68 22.39
N LYS A 34 -28.51 -9.36 21.41
CA LYS A 34 -28.87 -9.23 19.98
C LYS A 34 -28.90 -10.56 19.21
N LYS A 35 -28.99 -11.69 19.92
CA LYS A 35 -29.13 -13.07 19.38
C LYS A 35 -30.51 -13.35 18.76
N SER A 36 -30.97 -12.46 17.87
CA SER A 36 -32.17 -12.64 17.02
C SER A 36 -31.95 -12.16 15.58
N ARG A 37 -30.70 -11.95 15.14
CA ARG A 37 -30.41 -11.63 13.73
C ARG A 37 -29.00 -12.04 13.27
N SER A 38 -28.60 -13.27 13.59
CA SER A 38 -27.28 -13.81 13.22
C SER A 38 -27.40 -15.27 12.77
N HIS A 39 -27.85 -15.49 11.54
CA HIS A 39 -27.56 -16.73 10.82
C HIS A 39 -26.33 -16.54 9.91
N ARG A 40 -26.29 -15.48 9.09
CA ARG A 40 -25.26 -15.29 8.07
C ARG A 40 -23.79 -15.18 8.52
N PHE A 41 -23.49 -14.65 9.70
CA PHE A 41 -22.09 -14.48 10.13
C PHE A 41 -21.51 -15.75 10.76
N ASN A 42 -22.37 -16.50 11.47
CA ASN A 42 -22.01 -17.82 11.98
C ASN A 42 -21.87 -18.82 10.84
N ASP A 43 -22.64 -18.69 9.76
CA ASP A 43 -22.53 -19.58 8.61
C ASP A 43 -21.18 -19.45 7.91
N VAL A 44 -20.61 -18.23 7.77
CA VAL A 44 -19.28 -18.02 7.16
C VAL A 44 -18.16 -18.53 8.07
N LEU A 45 -18.23 -18.27 9.38
CA LEU A 45 -17.23 -18.77 10.33
C LEU A 45 -17.30 -20.31 10.45
N LEU A 46 -18.50 -20.88 10.40
CA LEU A 46 -18.71 -22.33 10.38
C LEU A 46 -18.28 -22.93 9.03
N LEU A 47 -18.44 -22.22 7.91
CA LEU A 47 -17.90 -22.61 6.60
C LEU A 47 -16.37 -22.64 6.64
N VAL A 48 -15.73 -21.61 7.19
CA VAL A 48 -14.27 -21.57 7.36
C VAL A 48 -13.79 -22.71 8.27
N ILE A 49 -14.47 -22.97 9.39
CA ILE A 49 -14.11 -24.05 10.32
C ILE A 49 -14.37 -25.45 9.72
N THR A 50 -15.47 -25.65 8.97
CA THR A 50 -15.76 -26.92 8.28
C THR A 50 -14.84 -27.14 7.07
N MET A 51 -14.39 -26.08 6.40
CA MET A 51 -13.34 -26.14 5.38
C MET A 51 -12.00 -26.59 5.96
N TYR A 52 -11.66 -26.21 7.21
CA TYR A 52 -10.47 -26.68 7.92
C TYR A 52 -10.55 -28.15 8.37
N SER A 53 -11.76 -28.72 8.46
CA SER A 53 -11.99 -30.03 9.10
C SER A 53 -12.07 -31.21 8.12
N THR A 54 -12.00 -30.94 6.81
CA THR A 54 -12.08 -31.97 5.76
C THR A 54 -10.76 -32.04 5.01
N ASN A 55 -10.07 -33.19 5.09
CA ASN A 55 -8.81 -33.51 4.40
C ASN A 55 -8.96 -33.62 2.86
N ALA A 56 -9.75 -32.74 2.25
CA ALA A 56 -10.18 -32.83 0.86
C ALA A 56 -9.92 -31.53 0.08
N TYR A 57 -8.78 -30.88 0.32
CA TYR A 57 -8.31 -29.78 -0.53
C TYR A 57 -6.83 -29.96 -0.89
N PRO A 58 -6.41 -29.61 -2.12
CA PRO A 58 -5.00 -29.39 -2.42
C PRO A 58 -4.53 -28.21 -1.56
N CYS A 59 -3.98 -28.53 -0.42
CA CYS A 59 -3.44 -27.55 0.50
C CYS A 59 -2.13 -27.02 -0.08
N VAL A 60 -2.11 -25.77 -0.54
CA VAL A 60 -0.89 -25.10 -1.04
C VAL A 60 0.18 -25.02 0.06
N SER A 61 -0.24 -24.89 1.32
CA SER A 61 0.64 -25.00 2.49
C SER A 61 1.07 -26.44 2.84
N CYS A 62 0.61 -27.43 2.06
CA CYS A 62 0.96 -28.84 2.20
C CYS A 62 1.67 -29.36 0.94
N ASN A 63 1.96 -28.49 -0.03
CA ASN A 63 2.85 -28.80 -1.13
C ASN A 63 4.27 -28.45 -0.68
N ASP A 64 5.00 -29.46 -0.22
CA ASP A 64 6.35 -29.30 0.33
C ASP A 64 7.30 -28.70 -0.71
N GLU A 65 7.18 -29.06 -2.00
CA GLU A 65 8.01 -28.50 -3.06
C GLU A 65 7.80 -26.98 -3.23
N VAL A 66 6.56 -26.51 -3.14
CA VAL A 66 6.26 -25.06 -3.20
C VAL A 66 6.77 -24.37 -1.94
N GLN A 67 6.61 -24.97 -0.76
CA GLN A 67 7.09 -24.40 0.50
C GLN A 67 8.62 -24.33 0.55
N GLU A 68 9.30 -25.37 0.11
CA GLU A 68 10.76 -25.40 -0.04
C GLU A 68 11.23 -24.41 -1.11
N GLY A 69 10.54 -24.31 -2.24
CA GLY A 69 10.84 -23.34 -3.29
C GLY A 69 10.71 -21.90 -2.79
N ILE A 70 9.65 -21.60 -2.04
CA ILE A 70 9.48 -20.30 -1.38
C ILE A 70 10.60 -20.09 -0.35
N SER A 71 10.89 -21.07 0.51
CA SER A 71 11.90 -20.92 1.56
C SER A 71 13.30 -20.70 1.00
N HIS A 72 13.69 -21.44 -0.04
CA HIS A 72 14.94 -21.22 -0.76
C HIS A 72 14.99 -19.85 -1.45
N SER A 73 13.85 -19.35 -1.94
CA SER A 73 13.77 -18.00 -2.49
C SER A 73 13.85 -16.90 -1.41
N LEU A 74 13.88 -17.20 -0.11
CA LEU A 74 13.98 -16.17 0.93
C LEU A 74 15.42 -15.69 1.17
N ASP A 75 16.45 -16.51 0.92
CA ASP A 75 17.81 -16.23 1.41
C ASP A 75 18.43 -14.92 0.89
N LEU A 76 18.18 -14.54 -0.37
CA LEU A 76 18.65 -13.27 -0.96
C LEU A 76 17.48 -12.37 -1.38
N THR A 77 16.42 -12.96 -1.92
CA THR A 77 15.32 -12.27 -2.60
C THR A 77 14.37 -11.56 -1.63
N GLN A 78 14.25 -12.02 -0.38
CA GLN A 78 13.47 -11.29 0.63
C GLN A 78 14.10 -9.92 0.91
N TYR A 79 15.42 -9.86 1.11
CA TYR A 79 16.11 -8.62 1.44
C TYR A 79 16.05 -7.63 0.29
N LEU A 80 16.14 -8.14 -0.95
CA LEU A 80 16.02 -7.34 -2.17
C LEU A 80 14.64 -6.73 -2.34
N LEU A 81 13.58 -7.53 -2.17
CA LEU A 81 12.19 -7.05 -2.26
C LEU A 81 11.87 -6.06 -1.14
N PHE A 82 12.23 -6.39 0.10
CA PHE A 82 12.05 -5.50 1.23
C PHE A 82 12.87 -4.22 1.07
N ALA A 83 14.09 -4.28 0.52
CA ALA A 83 14.88 -3.09 0.22
C ALA A 83 14.21 -2.22 -0.87
N ALA A 84 13.59 -2.81 -1.90
CA ALA A 84 12.83 -2.06 -2.90
C ALA A 84 11.61 -1.36 -2.27
N PHE A 85 10.86 -2.05 -1.41
CA PHE A 85 9.73 -1.46 -0.68
C PHE A 85 10.15 -0.40 0.32
N ILE A 86 11.26 -0.61 1.03
CA ILE A 86 11.87 0.38 1.93
C ILE A 86 12.34 1.58 1.11
N GLY A 87 12.96 1.37 -0.04
CA GLY A 87 13.38 2.41 -0.97
C GLY A 87 12.20 3.27 -1.42
N LEU A 88 11.11 2.64 -1.88
CA LEU A 88 9.87 3.34 -2.23
C LEU A 88 9.28 4.10 -1.04
N SER A 89 9.27 3.50 0.16
CA SER A 89 8.79 4.13 1.39
C SER A 89 9.65 5.33 1.81
N ILE A 90 10.97 5.23 1.67
CA ILE A 90 11.93 6.30 1.93
C ILE A 90 11.74 7.42 0.91
N VAL A 91 11.57 7.11 -0.38
CA VAL A 91 11.30 8.13 -1.40
C VAL A 91 9.98 8.84 -1.10
N ILE A 92 8.91 8.12 -0.78
CA ILE A 92 7.63 8.70 -0.35
C ILE A 92 7.85 9.58 0.88
N TYR A 93 8.57 9.10 1.89
CA TYR A 93 8.86 9.85 3.11
C TYR A 93 9.70 11.11 2.85
N LEU A 94 10.75 11.01 2.02
CA LEU A 94 11.61 12.13 1.67
C LEU A 94 10.87 13.16 0.81
N LEU A 95 10.06 12.74 -0.15
CA LEU A 95 9.19 13.64 -0.91
C LEU A 95 8.18 14.32 0.03
N SER A 96 7.63 13.59 1.01
CA SER A 96 6.80 14.16 2.07
C SER A 96 7.58 15.20 2.89
N TYR A 97 8.76 14.82 3.36
CA TYR A 97 9.59 15.61 4.24
C TYR A 97 10.13 16.87 3.56
N LEU A 98 10.65 16.76 2.34
CA LEU A 98 11.14 17.90 1.55
C LEU A 98 10.00 18.86 1.24
N CYS A 99 8.82 18.34 0.94
CA CYS A 99 7.61 19.11 0.77
C CYS A 99 7.21 19.87 2.06
N LEU A 100 7.32 19.22 3.23
CA LEU A 100 7.02 19.79 4.55
C LEU A 100 8.12 20.73 5.09
N SER A 101 9.38 20.45 4.81
CA SER A 101 10.58 21.13 5.33
C SER A 101 10.92 22.38 4.54
N SER A 102 10.81 22.31 3.20
CA SER A 102 10.87 23.50 2.33
C SER A 102 9.77 24.52 2.67
N TYR A 103 8.71 24.06 3.34
CA TYR A 103 7.57 24.85 3.77
C TYR A 103 7.78 25.50 5.15
N GLN A 104 8.41 24.81 6.12
CA GLN A 104 8.67 25.38 7.44
C GLN A 104 9.76 26.47 7.43
N THR A 105 10.71 26.40 6.50
CA THR A 105 11.86 27.32 6.44
C THR A 105 11.63 28.57 5.59
N LYS A 106 10.53 28.66 4.82
CA LYS A 106 10.16 29.83 3.99
C LYS A 106 8.83 30.45 4.44
N MET A 107 8.95 31.53 5.20
CA MET A 107 7.89 32.33 5.85
C MET A 107 6.87 32.99 4.87
N GLY A 108 5.58 33.06 5.25
CA GLY A 108 4.60 34.03 4.70
C GLY A 108 3.14 33.55 4.55
N GLN A 109 2.19 34.50 4.51
CA GLN A 109 0.73 34.27 4.35
C GLN A 109 0.34 33.58 3.03
N PHE A 110 1.07 33.83 1.94
CA PHE A 110 0.86 33.23 0.61
C PHE A 110 0.93 31.69 0.59
N TYR A 111 1.68 31.10 1.52
CA TYR A 111 1.85 29.64 1.61
C TYR A 111 0.76 28.97 2.45
N LEU A 112 0.10 29.70 3.36
CA LEU A 112 -1.06 29.19 4.11
C LEU A 112 -2.20 28.79 3.16
N GLU A 113 -2.37 29.55 2.08
CA GLU A 113 -3.37 29.29 1.03
C GLU A 113 -3.07 28.02 0.22
N LYS A 114 -1.78 27.72 -0.04
CA LYS A 114 -1.37 26.54 -0.83
C LYS A 114 -1.17 25.25 -0.04
N MET A 115 -1.16 25.29 1.30
CA MET A 115 -1.01 24.09 2.13
C MET A 115 -2.05 23.00 1.89
N PRO A 116 -3.36 23.32 1.77
CA PRO A 116 -4.37 22.32 1.49
C PRO A 116 -4.12 21.58 0.17
N ASP A 117 -3.69 22.31 -0.86
CA ASP A 117 -3.41 21.79 -2.21
C ASP A 117 -2.31 20.74 -2.18
N MET A 118 -1.23 21.05 -1.50
CA MET A 118 -0.05 20.20 -1.42
C MET A 118 -0.32 18.92 -0.63
N ARG A 119 -1.05 19.04 0.49
CA ARG A 119 -1.47 17.88 1.28
C ARG A 119 -2.35 16.95 0.47
N LEU A 120 -3.29 17.51 -0.30
CA LEU A 120 -4.15 16.74 -1.19
C LEU A 120 -3.33 16.04 -2.29
N CYS A 121 -2.42 16.75 -2.96
CA CYS A 121 -1.54 16.17 -3.97
C CYS A 121 -0.73 15.01 -3.39
N PHE A 122 -0.19 15.16 -2.19
CA PHE A 122 0.58 14.10 -1.54
C PHE A 122 -0.27 12.85 -1.25
N ALA A 123 -1.45 13.00 -0.63
CA ALA A 123 -2.34 11.87 -0.39
C ALA A 123 -2.77 11.19 -1.70
N ALA A 124 -3.03 11.99 -2.74
CA ALA A 124 -3.33 11.49 -4.07
C ALA A 124 -2.14 10.76 -4.73
N MET A 125 -0.91 11.24 -4.55
CA MET A 125 0.30 10.55 -5.03
C MET A 125 0.49 9.20 -4.38
N VAL A 126 0.30 9.08 -3.06
CA VAL A 126 0.37 7.79 -2.36
C VAL A 126 -0.67 6.81 -2.91
N LEU A 127 -1.89 7.28 -3.14
CA LEU A 127 -2.94 6.48 -3.80
C LEU A 127 -2.55 6.10 -5.23
N GLY A 128 -1.96 7.03 -5.99
CA GLY A 128 -1.47 6.82 -7.35
C GLY A 128 -0.39 5.75 -7.44
N ILE A 129 0.60 5.79 -6.53
CA ILE A 129 1.65 4.75 -6.43
C ILE A 129 1.01 3.38 -6.20
N SER A 130 0.06 3.32 -5.27
CA SER A 130 -0.62 2.08 -4.89
C SER A 130 -1.48 1.51 -6.02
N LEU A 131 -2.22 2.37 -6.71
CA LEU A 131 -3.03 2.00 -7.88
C LEU A 131 -2.16 1.58 -9.05
N GLY A 132 -1.04 2.27 -9.29
CA GLY A 132 -0.05 1.88 -10.29
C GLY A 132 0.46 0.46 -10.05
N GLY A 133 0.85 0.15 -8.81
CA GLY A 133 1.27 -1.20 -8.45
C GLY A 133 0.16 -2.25 -8.56
N PHE A 134 -1.10 -1.92 -8.23
CA PHE A 134 -2.21 -2.83 -8.48
C PHE A 134 -2.44 -3.08 -9.97
N ILE A 135 -2.41 -2.03 -10.79
CA ILE A 135 -2.58 -2.15 -12.24
C ILE A 135 -1.45 -3.01 -12.81
N ASP A 136 -0.22 -2.82 -12.36
CA ASP A 136 0.93 -3.61 -12.78
C ASP A 136 0.78 -5.09 -12.38
N GLY A 137 0.55 -5.38 -11.09
CA GLY A 137 0.37 -6.76 -10.63
C GLY A 137 -0.86 -7.47 -11.24
N ILE A 138 -1.97 -6.77 -11.47
CA ILE A 138 -3.15 -7.37 -12.08
C ILE A 138 -2.96 -7.52 -13.59
N VAL A 139 -2.62 -6.43 -14.29
CA VAL A 139 -2.58 -6.42 -15.75
C VAL A 139 -1.34 -7.12 -16.26
N MET A 140 -0.16 -6.76 -15.76
CA MET A 140 1.11 -7.29 -16.27
C MET A 140 1.42 -8.67 -15.69
N HIS A 141 1.25 -8.88 -14.38
CA HIS A 141 1.61 -10.18 -13.77
C HIS A 141 0.53 -11.25 -13.97
N GLN A 142 -0.75 -10.91 -13.79
CA GLN A 142 -1.81 -11.94 -13.75
C GLN A 142 -2.54 -12.12 -15.08
N ILE A 143 -2.97 -11.02 -15.72
CA ILE A 143 -3.74 -11.08 -16.97
C ILE A 143 -2.83 -11.37 -18.15
N LEU A 144 -1.79 -10.55 -18.34
CA LEU A 144 -0.87 -10.67 -19.46
C LEU A 144 0.24 -11.67 -19.20
N GLN A 145 0.59 -11.89 -17.93
CA GLN A 145 1.67 -12.79 -17.51
C GLN A 145 2.97 -12.49 -18.25
N TRP A 146 3.25 -11.19 -18.44
CA TRP A 146 4.47 -10.76 -19.11
C TRP A 146 5.70 -10.91 -18.23
N HIS A 147 5.49 -10.75 -16.93
CA HIS A 147 6.49 -10.90 -15.89
C HIS A 147 5.81 -11.12 -14.55
N GLU A 148 6.53 -11.75 -13.64
CA GLU A 148 6.16 -11.89 -12.23
C GLU A 148 7.33 -11.39 -11.36
N MET A 149 7.11 -11.14 -10.07
CA MET A 149 8.08 -10.44 -9.20
C MET A 149 9.52 -10.97 -9.29
N LEU A 150 9.71 -12.28 -9.46
CA LEU A 150 11.04 -12.92 -9.54
C LEU A 150 11.30 -13.63 -10.87
N SER A 151 10.54 -13.34 -11.91
CA SER A 151 10.52 -14.14 -13.15
C SER A 151 11.84 -14.20 -13.92
N ASN A 152 12.80 -13.29 -13.66
CA ASN A 152 14.17 -13.39 -14.21
C ASN A 152 15.10 -14.29 -13.38
N ILE A 153 14.80 -14.47 -12.09
CA ILE A 153 15.58 -15.31 -11.15
C ILE A 153 14.99 -16.73 -11.09
N ILE A 154 13.66 -16.82 -11.08
CA ILE A 154 12.87 -18.05 -11.01
C ILE A 154 11.96 -18.07 -12.25
N PRO A 155 12.42 -18.67 -13.36
CA PRO A 155 11.69 -18.68 -14.63
C PRO A 155 10.29 -19.29 -14.49
N THR A 156 9.27 -18.66 -15.04
CA THR A 156 7.87 -19.10 -14.91
C THR A 156 7.44 -20.13 -15.97
N ASP A 157 8.35 -21.05 -16.31
CA ASP A 157 8.18 -22.12 -17.31
C ASP A 157 7.57 -23.42 -16.74
N THR A 158 7.55 -23.56 -15.41
CA THR A 158 6.93 -24.69 -14.71
C THR A 158 5.82 -24.22 -13.78
N MET A 159 4.85 -25.10 -13.49
CA MET A 159 3.77 -24.80 -12.52
C MET A 159 4.29 -24.55 -11.11
N LEU A 160 5.40 -25.21 -10.72
CA LEU A 160 6.07 -24.98 -9.44
C LEU A 160 6.61 -23.55 -9.36
N ASN A 161 7.40 -23.13 -10.35
CA ASN A 161 7.97 -21.78 -10.39
C ASN A 161 6.90 -20.68 -10.53
N LYS A 162 5.83 -20.96 -11.28
CA LYS A 162 4.64 -20.10 -11.36
C LYS A 162 4.02 -19.89 -9.97
N SER A 163 3.91 -20.97 -9.19
CA SER A 163 3.34 -20.93 -7.83
C SER A 163 4.22 -20.15 -6.86
N ILE A 164 5.55 -20.28 -6.96
CA ILE A 164 6.51 -19.50 -6.16
C ILE A 164 6.42 -18.01 -6.52
N ASN A 165 6.38 -17.67 -7.81
CA ASN A 165 6.23 -16.29 -8.25
C ASN A 165 4.88 -15.70 -7.82
N MET A 166 3.79 -16.48 -7.88
CA MET A 166 2.47 -16.06 -7.40
C MET A 166 2.47 -15.68 -5.92
N PHE A 167 3.26 -16.38 -5.09
CA PHE A 167 3.45 -16.00 -3.68
C PHE A 167 4.08 -14.61 -3.56
N TRP A 168 5.15 -14.33 -4.33
CA TRP A 168 5.83 -13.04 -4.31
C TRP A 168 4.98 -11.90 -4.89
N ASP A 169 4.20 -12.17 -5.93
CA ASP A 169 3.15 -11.24 -6.42
C ASP A 169 2.13 -10.93 -5.32
N GLY A 170 1.76 -11.92 -4.51
CA GLY A 170 0.90 -11.73 -3.33
C GLY A 170 1.51 -10.82 -2.27
N ILE A 171 2.81 -10.96 -1.98
CA ILE A 171 3.54 -10.06 -1.07
C ILE A 171 3.57 -8.63 -1.64
N PHE A 172 3.82 -8.48 -2.93
CA PHE A 172 3.76 -7.20 -3.63
C PHE A 172 2.35 -6.56 -3.53
N HIS A 173 1.29 -7.33 -3.77
CA HIS A 173 -0.08 -6.85 -3.61
C HIS A 173 -0.42 -6.49 -2.17
N LEU A 174 0.12 -7.20 -1.18
CA LEU A 174 -0.08 -6.84 0.23
C LEU A 174 0.54 -5.47 0.52
N PHE A 175 1.71 -5.17 -0.04
CA PHE A 175 2.33 -3.85 0.07
C PHE A 175 1.48 -2.76 -0.62
N THR A 176 0.97 -3.00 -1.83
CA THR A 176 0.11 -2.02 -2.52
C THR A 176 -1.22 -1.82 -1.79
N LEU A 177 -1.75 -2.86 -1.14
CA LEU A 177 -2.95 -2.81 -0.30
C LEU A 177 -2.73 -1.93 0.94
N PHE A 178 -1.65 -2.14 1.69
CA PHE A 178 -1.33 -1.29 2.84
C PHE A 178 -1.08 0.16 2.44
N SER A 179 -0.37 0.37 1.32
CA SER A 179 -0.15 1.71 0.76
C SER A 179 -1.47 2.38 0.37
N THR A 180 -2.42 1.62 -0.17
CA THR A 180 -3.77 2.08 -0.46
C THR A 180 -4.51 2.52 0.79
N PHE A 181 -4.52 1.69 1.85
CA PHE A 181 -5.14 2.05 3.11
C PHE A 181 -4.51 3.30 3.73
N PHE A 182 -3.19 3.43 3.64
CA PHE A 182 -2.49 4.62 4.10
C PHE A 182 -2.87 5.86 3.29
N GLY A 183 -2.91 5.77 1.95
CA GLY A 183 -3.37 6.85 1.07
C GLY A 183 -4.81 7.28 1.36
N ILE A 184 -5.72 6.32 1.56
CA ILE A 184 -7.12 6.57 1.95
C ILE A 184 -7.17 7.27 3.31
N TYR A 185 -6.40 6.79 4.29
CA TYR A 185 -6.32 7.40 5.61
C TYR A 185 -5.85 8.85 5.55
N LEU A 186 -4.78 9.15 4.79
CA LEU A 186 -4.28 10.51 4.58
C LEU A 186 -5.36 11.39 3.93
N MET A 187 -6.01 10.88 2.89
CA MET A 187 -7.09 11.57 2.20
C MET A 187 -8.25 11.88 3.16
N TRP A 188 -8.70 10.90 3.95
CA TRP A 188 -9.74 11.06 4.96
C TRP A 188 -9.39 12.14 5.97
N ARG A 189 -8.15 12.15 6.48
CA ARG A 189 -7.65 13.15 7.42
C ARG A 189 -7.60 14.56 6.84
N ILE A 190 -7.40 14.69 5.54
CA ILE A 190 -7.42 15.98 4.82
C ILE A 190 -8.87 16.43 4.64
N MET A 191 -9.73 15.57 4.09
CA MET A 191 -11.13 15.88 3.81
C MET A 191 -11.97 16.17 5.07
N ALA A 192 -11.58 15.61 6.22
CA ALA A 192 -12.22 15.90 7.50
C ALA A 192 -11.98 17.34 8.01
N ARG A 193 -11.07 18.11 7.39
CA ARG A 193 -10.81 19.51 7.75
C ARG A 193 -11.77 20.43 7.00
N ARG A 194 -12.27 21.46 7.70
CA ARG A 194 -13.16 22.48 7.12
C ARG A 194 -12.54 23.19 5.92
N GLU A 195 -11.28 23.60 6.03
CA GLU A 195 -10.53 24.33 4.99
C GLU A 195 -9.77 23.39 4.03
N SER A 196 -10.38 22.25 3.64
CA SER A 196 -9.73 21.32 2.71
C SER A 196 -9.98 21.70 1.26
N ASN A 197 -8.92 21.74 0.44
CA ASN A 197 -9.07 21.83 -1.00
C ASN A 197 -9.66 20.52 -1.53
N LYS A 198 -10.70 20.61 -2.37
CA LYS A 198 -11.40 19.47 -2.99
C LYS A 198 -11.21 19.41 -4.50
N SER A 199 -10.14 20.02 -5.01
CA SER A 199 -9.85 20.13 -6.44
C SER A 199 -9.62 18.75 -7.05
N GLY A 200 -10.52 18.37 -7.96
CA GLY A 200 -10.38 17.15 -8.75
C GLY A 200 -9.09 17.15 -9.59
N TYR A 201 -8.57 18.32 -9.98
CA TYR A 201 -7.29 18.42 -10.69
C TYR A 201 -6.12 18.01 -9.80
N LEU A 202 -6.06 18.47 -8.55
CA LEU A 202 -4.98 18.10 -7.64
C LEU A 202 -5.05 16.61 -7.26
N MET A 203 -6.26 16.08 -7.11
CA MET A 203 -6.46 14.66 -6.85
C MET A 203 -6.06 13.79 -8.05
N THR A 204 -6.59 14.06 -9.24
CA THR A 204 -6.26 13.28 -10.45
C THR A 204 -4.81 13.44 -10.86
N GLY A 205 -4.29 14.67 -10.87
CA GLY A 205 -2.90 14.95 -11.20
C GLY A 205 -1.93 14.31 -10.21
N GLY A 206 -2.24 14.34 -8.91
CA GLY A 206 -1.49 13.65 -7.87
C GLY A 206 -1.47 12.13 -8.09
N MET A 207 -2.62 11.52 -8.38
CA MET A 207 -2.70 10.07 -8.66
C MET A 207 -1.89 9.67 -9.90
N VAL A 208 -2.01 10.41 -11.01
CA VAL A 208 -1.24 10.14 -12.24
C VAL A 208 0.26 10.30 -11.99
N PHE A 209 0.67 11.34 -11.26
CA PHE A 209 2.05 11.55 -10.87
C PHE A 209 2.56 10.42 -9.96
N GLY A 210 1.74 9.97 -9.01
CA GLY A 210 2.04 8.84 -8.14
C GLY A 210 2.28 7.55 -8.94
N TRP A 211 1.43 7.25 -9.91
CA TRP A 211 1.62 6.09 -10.79
C TRP A 211 2.94 6.20 -11.57
N GLY A 212 3.23 7.35 -12.19
CA GLY A 212 4.51 7.57 -12.86
C GLY A 212 5.72 7.36 -11.93
N THR A 213 5.61 7.80 -10.67
CA THR A 213 6.63 7.59 -9.63
C THR A 213 6.83 6.11 -9.33
N PHE A 214 5.75 5.34 -9.22
CA PHE A 214 5.80 3.88 -9.06
C PHE A 214 6.59 3.24 -10.20
N ASN A 215 6.20 3.50 -11.46
CA ASN A 215 6.86 2.90 -12.63
C ASN A 215 8.36 3.19 -12.69
N LEU A 216 8.78 4.41 -12.34
CA LEU A 216 10.21 4.73 -12.34
C LEU A 216 10.98 4.00 -11.25
N ILE A 217 10.44 3.97 -10.04
CA ILE A 217 11.13 3.34 -8.90
C ILE A 217 11.18 1.83 -9.11
N GLU A 218 10.04 1.24 -9.45
CA GLU A 218 9.89 -0.17 -9.80
C GLU A 218 10.87 -0.52 -10.93
N GLY A 219 10.80 0.18 -12.07
CA GLY A 219 11.62 -0.18 -13.22
C GLY A 219 13.12 0.05 -13.01
N ILE A 220 13.52 1.12 -12.31
CA ILE A 220 14.94 1.35 -12.01
C ILE A 220 15.45 0.29 -11.04
N ILE A 221 14.74 0.06 -9.94
CA ILE A 221 15.23 -0.84 -8.89
C ILE A 221 15.13 -2.28 -9.36
N ASN A 222 13.95 -2.76 -9.76
CA ASN A 222 13.72 -4.18 -10.02
C ASN A 222 14.19 -4.62 -11.40
N HIS A 223 13.99 -3.81 -12.46
CA HIS A 223 14.40 -4.21 -13.81
C HIS A 223 15.89 -3.94 -14.09
N HIS A 224 16.44 -2.85 -13.57
CA HIS A 224 17.78 -2.39 -13.97
C HIS A 224 18.87 -2.53 -12.90
N ILE A 225 18.57 -2.41 -11.61
CA ILE A 225 19.58 -2.54 -10.56
C ILE A 225 19.61 -3.98 -10.06
N LEU A 226 18.46 -4.48 -9.60
CA LEU A 226 18.33 -5.79 -8.97
C LEU A 226 18.11 -6.92 -9.98
N HIS A 227 17.63 -6.59 -11.19
CA HIS A 227 17.34 -7.56 -12.25
C HIS A 227 16.43 -8.72 -11.79
N LEU A 228 15.41 -8.40 -10.98
CA LEU A 228 14.45 -9.38 -10.45
C LEU A 228 13.54 -9.93 -11.54
N HIS A 229 13.14 -9.05 -12.47
CA HIS A 229 12.31 -9.35 -13.62
C HIS A 229 12.53 -8.30 -14.71
N ASN A 230 12.08 -8.58 -15.92
CA ASN A 230 11.98 -7.66 -17.03
C ASN A 230 10.50 -7.41 -17.31
N VAL A 231 10.14 -6.26 -17.86
CA VAL A 231 8.74 -5.92 -18.20
C VAL A 231 8.07 -6.98 -19.09
N ARG A 232 8.85 -7.66 -19.93
CA ARG A 232 8.37 -8.77 -20.75
C ARG A 232 9.45 -9.83 -20.91
N GLU A 233 9.34 -10.90 -20.13
CA GLU A 233 10.39 -11.93 -20.06
C GLU A 233 10.60 -12.69 -21.36
N LEU A 234 9.53 -12.97 -22.11
CA LEU A 234 9.59 -13.71 -23.37
C LEU A 234 9.86 -12.82 -24.60
N SER A 235 10.32 -11.58 -24.41
CA SER A 235 10.66 -10.68 -25.52
C SER A 235 12.07 -10.96 -26.06
N PRO A 236 12.29 -10.91 -27.40
CA PRO A 236 13.63 -10.94 -27.99
C PRO A 236 14.53 -9.78 -27.53
N ASP A 237 13.93 -8.61 -27.30
CA ASP A 237 14.61 -7.43 -26.76
C ASP A 237 13.93 -7.02 -25.45
N LYS A 238 14.51 -7.44 -24.32
CA LYS A 238 14.01 -7.10 -22.97
C LYS A 238 14.26 -5.63 -22.62
N ASN A 239 15.39 -5.07 -23.08
CA ASN A 239 15.77 -3.69 -22.79
C ASN A 239 14.79 -2.70 -23.40
N LEU A 240 14.29 -2.95 -24.61
CA LEU A 240 13.26 -2.12 -25.24
C LEU A 240 12.02 -1.97 -24.34
N TRP A 241 11.53 -3.06 -23.75
CA TRP A 241 10.37 -3.01 -22.86
C TRP A 241 10.68 -2.36 -21.51
N ASN A 242 11.86 -2.64 -20.93
CA ASN A 242 12.29 -2.01 -19.68
C ASN A 242 12.40 -0.47 -19.83
N TYR A 243 13.04 0.01 -20.90
CA TYR A 243 13.11 1.45 -21.19
C TYR A 243 11.75 2.04 -21.60
N GLY A 244 10.91 1.29 -22.32
CA GLY A 244 9.54 1.69 -22.64
C GLY A 244 8.70 1.92 -21.40
N PHE A 245 8.84 1.07 -20.38
CA PHE A 245 8.17 1.22 -19.09
C PHE A 245 8.63 2.46 -18.32
N LEU A 246 9.94 2.75 -18.33
CA LEU A 246 10.48 4.01 -17.75
C LEU A 246 9.97 5.24 -18.51
N LEU A 247 9.96 5.20 -19.85
CA LEU A 247 9.44 6.29 -20.66
C LEU A 247 7.95 6.54 -20.37
N PHE A 248 7.15 5.48 -20.21
CA PHE A 248 5.76 5.59 -19.81
C PHE A 248 5.62 6.23 -18.41
N GLY A 249 6.47 5.84 -17.46
CA GLY A 249 6.55 6.49 -16.15
C GLY A 249 6.86 8.00 -16.23
N LEU A 250 7.84 8.41 -17.05
CA LEU A 250 8.17 9.81 -17.30
C LEU A 250 6.99 10.59 -17.91
N LEU A 251 6.26 9.97 -18.84
CA LEU A 251 5.07 10.57 -19.46
C LEU A 251 3.96 10.78 -18.42
N LEU A 252 3.72 9.81 -17.55
CA LEU A 252 2.76 9.95 -16.44
C LEU A 252 3.18 11.07 -15.47
N LEU A 253 4.46 11.17 -15.09
CA LEU A 253 4.97 12.27 -14.26
C LEU A 253 4.74 13.64 -14.91
N PHE A 254 5.02 13.74 -16.20
CA PHE A 254 4.82 14.98 -16.96
C PHE A 254 3.33 15.37 -17.00
N LEU A 255 2.45 14.43 -17.38
CA LEU A 255 1.01 14.67 -17.43
C LEU A 255 0.43 15.01 -16.06
N GLY A 256 0.80 14.26 -15.01
CA GLY A 256 0.40 14.54 -13.64
C GLY A 256 0.81 15.94 -13.20
N SER A 257 2.02 16.37 -13.53
CA SER A 257 2.52 17.72 -13.24
C SER A 257 1.72 18.82 -13.93
N LEU A 258 1.34 18.63 -15.20
CA LEU A 258 0.50 19.59 -15.93
C LEU A 258 -0.90 19.72 -15.30
N VAL A 259 -1.49 18.60 -14.89
CA VAL A 259 -2.81 18.58 -14.25
C VAL A 259 -2.76 19.24 -12.86
N ILE A 260 -1.74 18.95 -12.06
CA ILE A 260 -1.50 19.62 -10.76
C ILE A 260 -1.36 21.13 -10.95
N LYS A 261 -0.56 21.56 -11.93
CA LYS A 261 -0.36 23.00 -12.23
C LYS A 261 -1.69 23.70 -12.54
N LYS A 262 -2.58 23.04 -13.31
CA LYS A 262 -3.93 23.55 -13.59
C LYS A 262 -4.77 23.69 -12.32
N GLY A 263 -4.70 22.71 -11.42
CA GLY A 263 -5.40 22.72 -10.13
C GLY A 263 -4.96 23.85 -9.19
N ILE A 264 -3.66 24.18 -9.18
CA ILE A 264 -3.12 25.30 -8.40
C ILE A 264 -3.62 26.64 -8.96
N THR A 265 -3.77 26.77 -10.29
CA THR A 265 -4.24 28.01 -10.93
C THR A 265 -5.76 28.20 -10.90
N LYS A 266 -6.52 27.13 -10.64
CA LYS A 266 -7.98 27.12 -10.59
C LYS A 266 -8.43 26.39 -9.31
N PRO A 267 -8.26 26.99 -8.12
CA PRO A 267 -8.75 26.40 -6.89
C PRO A 267 -10.27 26.15 -6.98
N ALA A 268 -10.73 25.07 -6.36
CA ALA A 268 -12.15 24.72 -6.37
C ALA A 268 -12.96 25.89 -5.81
N THR A 269 -13.91 26.40 -6.60
CA THR A 269 -14.92 27.36 -6.10
C THR A 269 -15.72 26.66 -5.01
N LEU A 270 -15.66 27.21 -3.79
CA LEU A 270 -16.48 26.80 -2.65
C LEU A 270 -17.97 27.00 -2.95
#